data_AF-A0A8I2BAC7-F1
#
_entry.id   AF-A0A8I2BAC7-F1
#
_cell.length_a   1.000
_cell.length_b   1.000
_cell.length_c   1.000
_cell.angle_alpha   90.00
_cell.angle_beta   90.00
_cell.angle_gamma   90.00
#
_symmetry.space_group_name_H-M   'P 1'
#
loop_
_entity.id
_entity.type
_entity.pdbx_description
1 polymer ?
#
loop_
_entity_poly.entity_id
_entity_poly.type
_entity_poly.pdbx_seq_one_letter_code
_entity_poly.pdbx_strand_id
1 'polypeptide(L)'
;MSTKDIFAQRFTLLRNVYRLTYRDLGNFLGLNANTLTEWAVSRRNFPNPDKLILIANLYGVSVDWLLGRTSVIYNHDVLASIEQKDTISLLKQIYLVLPKDYEDIDRRLANYEPGIRANIITLTYCSLYSALRFILGNNFYKCDDFETQFDANRSAIILAQTRFLSDQGNLVYKMLNKDLVMPPFDVEKEFKKQTI
;
A
#
# COMPACT_ATOMS: atom_id res chain seq x y z
N MET A 1 -1.99 2.89 -26.74
CA MET A 1 -1.55 1.93 -25.71
C MET A 1 -2.80 1.36 -25.04
N SER A 2 -2.92 0.04 -24.88
CA SER A 2 -4.15 -0.55 -24.31
C SER A 2 -4.23 -0.30 -22.79
N THR A 3 -5.43 -0.35 -22.19
CA THR A 3 -5.62 -0.29 -20.73
C THR A 3 -4.76 -1.31 -20.00
N LYS A 4 -4.60 -2.51 -20.57
CA LYS A 4 -3.76 -3.58 -20.03
C LYS A 4 -2.28 -3.20 -20.02
N ASP A 5 -1.80 -2.55 -21.06
CA ASP A 5 -0.42 -2.08 -21.15
C ASP A 5 -0.15 -0.97 -20.14
N ILE A 6 -1.08 -0.01 -19.98
CA ILE A 6 -0.94 1.09 -19.03
C ILE A 6 -0.94 0.55 -17.60
N PHE A 7 -1.87 -0.35 -17.27
CA PHE A 7 -1.90 -1.02 -15.97
C PHE A 7 -0.59 -1.74 -15.69
N ALA A 8 -0.10 -2.55 -16.64
CA ALA A 8 1.14 -3.29 -16.47
C ALA A 8 2.34 -2.38 -16.19
N GLN A 9 2.43 -1.23 -16.87
CA GLN A 9 3.47 -0.23 -16.65
C GLN A 9 3.35 0.43 -15.26
N ARG A 10 2.16 0.94 -14.90
CA ARG A 10 1.93 1.63 -13.62
C ARG A 10 2.10 0.69 -12.43
N PHE A 11 1.63 -0.55 -12.55
CA PHE A 11 1.84 -1.59 -11.54
C PHE A 11 3.32 -1.94 -11.37
N THR A 12 4.06 -2.06 -12.47
CA THR A 12 5.52 -2.31 -12.42
C THR A 12 6.28 -1.14 -11.82
N LEU A 13 5.89 0.10 -12.16
CA LEU A 13 6.45 1.32 -11.60
C LEU A 13 6.28 1.33 -10.07
N LEU A 14 5.06 1.14 -9.57
CA LEU A 14 4.78 1.09 -8.13
C LEU A 14 5.65 0.04 -7.44
N ARG A 15 5.68 -1.19 -7.95
CA ARG A 15 6.52 -2.26 -7.39
C ARG A 15 8.00 -1.84 -7.31
N ASN A 16 8.53 -1.25 -8.38
CA ASN A 16 9.93 -0.83 -8.47
C ASN A 16 10.27 0.30 -7.50
N VAL A 17 9.41 1.32 -7.40
CA VAL A 17 9.59 2.47 -6.53
C VAL A 17 9.70 2.02 -5.07
N TYR A 18 8.82 1.12 -4.64
CA TYR A 18 8.85 0.52 -3.29
C TYR A 18 9.86 -0.63 -3.14
N ARG A 19 10.65 -0.92 -4.18
CA ARG A 19 11.73 -1.93 -4.18
C ARG A 19 11.27 -3.33 -3.79
N LEU A 20 10.03 -3.67 -4.13
CA LEU A 20 9.44 -4.99 -3.81
C LEU A 20 9.74 -5.98 -4.93
N THR A 21 9.99 -7.25 -4.61
CA THR A 21 9.97 -8.30 -5.64
C THR A 21 8.52 -8.72 -5.96
N TYR A 22 8.29 -9.39 -7.09
CA TYR A 22 6.96 -9.99 -7.35
C TYR A 22 6.60 -11.06 -6.32
N ARG A 23 7.59 -11.70 -5.69
CA ARG A 23 7.34 -12.63 -4.60
C ARG A 23 6.84 -11.88 -3.36
N ASP A 24 7.46 -10.75 -3.01
CA ASP A 24 7.02 -9.94 -1.86
C ASP A 24 5.62 -9.39 -2.09
N LEU A 25 5.37 -8.83 -3.27
CA LEU A 25 4.05 -8.30 -3.61
C LEU A 25 2.98 -9.40 -3.70
N GLY A 26 3.34 -10.58 -4.21
CA GLY A 26 2.44 -11.74 -4.22
C GLY A 26 2.08 -12.16 -2.79
N ASN A 27 3.07 -12.21 -1.91
CA ASN A 27 2.85 -12.49 -0.50
C ASN A 27 1.91 -11.47 0.16
N PHE A 28 2.01 -10.18 -0.18
CA PHE A 28 1.13 -9.15 0.36
C PHE A 28 -0.30 -9.22 -0.20
N LEU A 29 -0.46 -9.52 -1.49
CA LEU A 29 -1.77 -9.56 -2.15
C LEU A 29 -2.49 -10.90 -1.99
N GLY A 30 -1.86 -11.87 -1.30
CA GLY A 30 -2.36 -13.25 -1.21
C GLY A 30 -2.42 -13.92 -2.59
N LEU A 31 -1.37 -13.74 -3.40
CA LEU A 31 -1.30 -14.21 -4.78
C LEU A 31 0.04 -14.88 -5.08
N ASN A 32 0.04 -15.80 -6.05
CA ASN A 32 1.28 -16.35 -6.57
C ASN A 32 2.04 -15.30 -7.41
N ALA A 33 3.37 -15.28 -7.28
CA ALA A 33 4.23 -14.37 -8.06
C ALA A 33 4.04 -14.53 -9.59
N ASN A 34 3.70 -15.74 -10.05
CA ASN A 34 3.37 -16.01 -11.45
C ASN A 34 2.15 -15.20 -11.90
N THR A 35 1.09 -15.12 -11.08
CA THR A 35 -0.11 -14.33 -11.38
C THR A 35 0.25 -12.86 -11.59
N LEU A 36 1.12 -12.30 -10.75
CA LEU A 36 1.56 -10.91 -10.90
C LEU A 36 2.42 -10.71 -12.15
N THR A 37 3.27 -11.67 -12.47
CA THR A 37 4.09 -11.68 -13.69
C THR A 37 3.22 -11.77 -14.93
N GLU A 38 2.11 -12.51 -14.87
CA GLU A 38 1.14 -12.61 -15.96
C GLU A 38 0.39 -11.31 -16.21
N TRP A 39 0.17 -10.51 -15.17
CA TRP A 39 -0.43 -9.18 -15.30
C TRP A 39 0.56 -8.16 -15.84
N ALA A 40 1.79 -8.14 -15.32
CA ALA A 40 2.76 -7.08 -15.57
C ALA A 40 3.67 -7.34 -16.80
N VAL A 41 4.15 -8.57 -16.95
CA VAL A 41 5.19 -8.91 -17.94
C VAL A 41 4.59 -9.57 -19.16
N SER A 42 3.95 -10.73 -18.99
CA SER A 42 3.42 -11.47 -20.13
C SER A 42 2.09 -10.92 -20.65
N ARG A 43 1.42 -10.10 -19.82
CA ARG A 43 0.11 -9.49 -20.12
C ARG A 43 -0.88 -10.53 -20.65
N ARG A 44 -0.85 -11.74 -20.09
CA ARG A 44 -1.80 -12.81 -20.43
C ARG A 44 -3.11 -12.64 -19.66
N ASN A 45 -3.00 -12.34 -18.37
CA ASN A 45 -4.15 -12.16 -17.48
C ASN A 45 -4.30 -10.71 -17.03
N PHE A 46 -5.41 -10.41 -16.35
CA PHE A 46 -5.72 -9.10 -15.78
C PHE A 46 -6.33 -9.29 -14.38
N PRO A 47 -6.07 -8.41 -13.40
CA PRO A 47 -6.72 -8.52 -12.10
C PRO A 47 -8.23 -8.39 -12.22
N ASN A 48 -8.96 -9.12 -11.39
CA ASN A 48 -10.39 -8.88 -11.20
C ASN A 48 -10.61 -7.56 -10.43
N PRO A 49 -11.86 -7.06 -10.34
CA PRO A 49 -12.14 -5.79 -9.67
C PRO A 49 -11.62 -5.72 -8.22
N ASP A 50 -11.79 -6.79 -7.44
CA ASP A 50 -11.38 -6.82 -6.02
C ASP A 50 -9.86 -6.69 -5.87
N LYS A 51 -9.09 -7.41 -6.71
CA LYS A 51 -7.62 -7.31 -6.70
C LYS A 51 -7.14 -5.95 -7.21
N LEU A 52 -7.87 -5.33 -8.13
CA LEU A 52 -7.54 -3.98 -8.61
C LEU A 52 -7.75 -2.92 -7.51
N ILE A 53 -8.85 -3.01 -6.77
CA ILE A 53 -9.11 -2.17 -5.59
C ILE A 53 -8.07 -2.42 -4.50
N LEU A 54 -7.70 -3.69 -4.26
CA LEU A 54 -6.67 -4.03 -3.28
C LEU A 54 -5.31 -3.39 -3.62
N ILE A 55 -4.89 -3.44 -4.89
CA ILE A 55 -3.65 -2.78 -5.34
C ILE A 55 -3.75 -1.26 -5.18
N ALA A 56 -4.90 -0.67 -5.54
CA ALA A 56 -5.15 0.76 -5.38
C ALA A 56 -5.01 1.20 -3.91
N ASN A 57 -5.64 0.45 -3.00
CA ASN A 57 -5.58 0.71 -1.55
C ASN A 57 -4.16 0.55 -1.00
N LEU A 58 -3.46 -0.51 -1.41
CA LEU A 58 -2.09 -0.78 -0.97
C LEU A 58 -1.15 0.39 -1.26
N TYR A 59 -1.27 1.01 -2.43
CA TYR A 59 -0.37 2.08 -2.88
C TYR A 59 -0.93 3.50 -2.69
N GLY A 60 -2.16 3.63 -2.16
CA GLY A 60 -2.82 4.94 -1.99
C GLY A 60 -3.16 5.64 -3.32
N VAL A 61 -3.35 4.90 -4.41
CA VAL A 61 -3.67 5.46 -5.74
C VAL A 61 -5.12 5.15 -6.12
N SER A 62 -5.66 5.84 -7.13
CA SER A 62 -6.98 5.52 -7.67
C SER A 62 -6.92 4.37 -8.69
N VAL A 63 -8.01 3.61 -8.80
CA VAL A 63 -8.19 2.63 -9.88
C VAL A 63 -8.15 3.32 -11.24
N ASP A 64 -8.73 4.52 -11.35
CA ASP A 64 -8.69 5.33 -12.57
C ASP A 64 -7.24 5.65 -12.99
N TRP A 65 -6.36 5.91 -12.03
CA TRP A 65 -4.94 6.05 -12.33
C TRP A 65 -4.34 4.69 -12.72
N LEU A 66 -4.58 3.59 -12.01
CA LEU A 66 -4.04 2.29 -12.45
C LEU A 66 -4.44 1.92 -13.88
N LEU A 67 -5.64 2.31 -14.32
CA LEU A 67 -6.17 2.02 -15.65
C LEU A 67 -5.86 3.08 -16.72
N GLY A 68 -5.21 4.18 -16.36
CA GLY A 68 -4.83 5.22 -17.33
C GLY A 68 -5.90 6.26 -17.66
N ARG A 69 -6.99 6.34 -16.89
CA ARG A 69 -8.07 7.34 -17.09
C ARG A 69 -7.68 8.73 -16.58
N THR A 70 -6.70 8.82 -15.68
CA THR A 70 -6.16 10.08 -15.16
C THR A 70 -4.63 10.04 -15.10
N SER A 71 -3.98 11.20 -15.20
CA SER A 71 -2.55 11.39 -14.94
C SER A 71 -2.25 11.74 -13.48
N VAL A 72 -3.26 12.11 -12.70
CA VAL A 72 -3.13 12.42 -11.27
C VAL A 72 -2.92 11.13 -10.49
N ILE A 73 -1.74 10.98 -9.88
CA ILE A 73 -1.33 9.76 -9.16
C ILE A 73 -2.09 9.64 -7.84
N TYR A 74 -2.00 10.69 -7.03
CA TYR A 74 -2.59 10.74 -5.71
C TYR A 74 -3.78 11.69 -5.69
N ASN A 75 -4.96 11.15 -5.42
CA ASN A 75 -6.17 11.93 -5.20
C ASN A 75 -6.42 12.05 -3.69
N HIS A 76 -6.67 13.28 -3.22
CA HIS A 76 -6.83 13.55 -1.78
C HIS A 76 -8.00 12.80 -1.15
N ASP A 77 -9.13 12.68 -1.86
CA ASP A 77 -10.33 12.00 -1.38
C ASP A 77 -10.11 10.48 -1.31
N VAL A 78 -9.44 9.92 -2.33
CA VAL A 78 -9.06 8.50 -2.35
C VAL A 78 -8.15 8.19 -1.16
N LEU A 79 -7.08 8.97 -0.96
CA LEU A 79 -6.18 8.80 0.18
C LEU A 79 -6.93 8.92 1.51
N ALA A 80 -7.78 9.94 1.67
CA ALA A 80 -8.55 10.15 2.90
C ALA A 80 -9.48 8.97 3.18
N SER A 81 -10.13 8.42 2.15
CA SER A 81 -11.03 7.27 2.28
C SER A 81 -10.28 6.02 2.75
N ILE A 82 -9.09 5.73 2.19
CA ILE A 82 -8.27 4.58 2.57
C ILE A 82 -7.77 4.73 4.01
N GLU A 83 -7.32 5.93 4.38
CA GLU A 83 -6.77 6.17 5.70
C GLU A 83 -7.84 6.05 6.80
N GLN A 84 -9.02 6.65 6.57
CA GLN A 84 -10.16 6.59 7.48
C GLN A 84 -10.67 5.16 7.66
N LYS A 85 -10.71 4.38 6.57
CA LYS A 85 -11.22 3.01 6.59
C LYS A 85 -10.35 2.09 7.46
N ASP A 86 -9.04 2.04 7.17
CA ASP A 86 -8.17 1.04 7.79
C ASP A 86 -6.89 1.63 8.40
N THR A 87 -6.21 2.56 7.71
CA THR A 87 -4.82 2.93 8.06
C THR A 87 -4.73 3.56 9.45
N ILE A 88 -5.65 4.44 9.83
CA ILE A 88 -5.63 5.08 11.15
C ILE A 88 -5.84 4.06 12.27
N SER A 89 -6.74 3.11 12.09
CA SER A 89 -6.97 2.03 13.05
C SER A 89 -5.71 1.17 13.23
N LEU A 90 -5.04 0.82 12.12
CA LEU A 90 -3.78 0.07 12.14
C LEU A 90 -2.65 0.86 12.82
N LEU A 91 -2.51 2.14 12.49
CA LEU A 91 -1.49 2.99 13.09
C LEU A 91 -1.67 3.13 14.59
N LYS A 92 -2.90 3.31 15.08
CA LYS A 92 -3.20 3.40 16.53
C LYS A 92 -2.89 2.12 17.30
N GLN A 93 -2.98 0.97 16.64
CA GLN A 93 -2.60 -0.31 17.26
C GLN A 93 -1.08 -0.43 17.46
N ILE A 94 -0.30 0.26 16.64
CA ILE A 94 1.17 0.19 16.65
C ILE A 94 1.78 1.36 17.43
N TYR A 95 1.34 2.57 17.12
CA TYR A 95 1.71 3.81 17.78
C TYR A 95 0.60 4.14 18.77
N LEU A 96 0.80 3.76 20.04
CA LEU A 96 -0.13 4.01 21.14
C LEU A 96 -0.71 5.44 21.13
N VAL A 97 0.11 6.42 20.71
CA VAL A 97 -0.29 7.81 20.51
C VAL A 97 0.11 8.23 19.10
N LEU A 98 -0.87 8.61 18.27
CA LEU A 98 -0.65 9.16 16.94
C LEU A 98 -0.55 10.70 17.04
N PRO A 99 0.32 11.37 16.25
CA PRO A 99 0.35 12.83 16.21
C PRO A 99 -1.01 13.39 15.79
N LYS A 100 -1.52 14.40 16.53
CA LYS A 100 -2.83 15.03 16.23
C LYS A 100 -2.93 15.54 14.79
N ASP A 101 -1.80 15.98 14.23
CA ASP A 101 -1.72 16.48 12.86
C ASP A 101 -2.00 15.40 11.81
N TYR A 102 -1.73 14.13 12.12
CA TYR A 102 -2.09 13.01 11.25
C TYR A 102 -3.39 12.33 11.69
N GLU A 103 -3.71 12.30 12.98
CA GLU A 103 -4.95 11.67 13.45
C GLU A 103 -6.20 12.40 12.92
N ASP A 104 -6.21 13.72 13.00
CA ASP A 104 -7.31 14.56 12.52
C ASP A 104 -7.30 14.69 10.99
N ILE A 105 -8.47 14.53 10.35
CA ILE A 105 -8.57 14.52 8.89
C ILE A 105 -8.23 15.87 8.28
N ASP A 106 -8.74 16.97 8.84
CA ASP A 106 -8.57 18.31 8.28
C ASP A 106 -7.12 18.75 8.42
N ARG A 107 -6.51 18.48 9.58
CA ARG A 107 -5.08 18.73 9.79
C ARG A 107 -4.22 17.88 8.86
N ARG A 108 -4.58 16.62 8.64
CA ARG A 108 -3.79 15.75 7.75
C ARG A 108 -3.81 16.25 6.32
N LEU A 109 -4.99 16.63 5.83
CA LEU A 109 -5.16 17.20 4.48
C LEU A 109 -4.40 18.52 4.31
N ALA A 110 -4.35 19.35 5.35
CA ALA A 110 -3.64 20.62 5.32
C ALA A 110 -2.11 20.50 5.47
N ASN A 111 -1.63 19.49 6.20
CA ASN A 111 -0.24 19.44 6.65
C ASN A 111 0.63 18.35 6.02
N TYR A 112 0.06 17.41 5.27
CA TYR A 112 0.81 16.30 4.67
C TYR A 112 0.62 16.23 3.17
N GLU A 113 1.74 16.25 2.46
CA GLU A 113 1.77 16.03 1.02
C GLU A 113 1.20 14.65 0.64
N PRO A 114 0.47 14.53 -0.48
CA PRO A 114 -0.14 13.27 -0.90
C PRO A 114 0.83 12.10 -1.00
N GLY A 115 2.04 12.35 -1.51
CA GLY A 115 3.09 11.34 -1.60
C GLY A 115 3.51 10.78 -0.23
N ILE A 116 3.62 11.64 0.79
CA ILE A 116 3.95 11.22 2.17
C ILE A 116 2.82 10.35 2.73
N ARG A 117 1.57 10.77 2.55
CA ARG A 117 0.39 10.01 2.97
C ARG A 117 0.34 8.63 2.32
N ALA A 118 0.56 8.55 1.01
CA ALA A 118 0.62 7.28 0.29
C ALA A 118 1.75 6.35 0.79
N ASN A 119 2.91 6.92 1.13
CA ASN A 119 4.01 6.17 1.73
C ASN A 119 3.62 5.61 3.11
N ILE A 120 2.97 6.41 3.98
CA ILE A 120 2.48 5.95 5.28
C ILE A 120 1.48 4.80 5.12
N ILE A 121 0.50 4.95 4.22
CA ILE A 121 -0.48 3.89 3.89
C ILE A 121 0.27 2.63 3.47
N THR A 122 1.11 2.73 2.44
CA THR A 122 1.77 1.56 1.83
C THR A 122 2.61 0.79 2.84
N LEU A 123 3.44 1.49 3.63
CA LEU A 123 4.29 0.85 4.63
C LEU A 123 3.48 0.23 5.77
N THR A 124 2.40 0.88 6.19
CA THR A 124 1.50 0.34 7.21
C THR A 124 0.85 -0.97 6.72
N TYR A 125 0.30 -1.00 5.51
CA TYR A 125 -0.28 -2.23 4.94
C TYR A 125 0.79 -3.30 4.71
N CYS A 126 1.96 -2.97 4.16
CA CYS A 126 3.04 -3.95 3.98
C CYS A 126 3.46 -4.62 5.31
N SER A 127 3.54 -3.85 6.41
CA SER A 127 3.81 -4.42 7.73
C SER A 127 2.69 -5.33 8.23
N LEU A 128 1.42 -4.94 8.02
CA LEU A 128 0.25 -5.74 8.37
C LEU A 128 0.27 -7.09 7.65
N TYR A 129 0.44 -7.06 6.32
CA TYR A 129 0.46 -8.28 5.52
C TYR A 129 1.66 -9.18 5.83
N SER A 130 2.81 -8.59 6.17
CA SER A 130 3.97 -9.35 6.65
C SER A 130 3.65 -10.08 7.96
N ALA A 131 2.97 -9.40 8.89
CA ALA A 131 2.53 -9.98 10.15
C ALA A 131 1.52 -11.10 9.95
N LEU A 132 0.50 -10.86 9.13
CA LEU A 132 -0.51 -11.87 8.80
C LEU A 132 0.10 -13.12 8.18
N ARG A 133 1.01 -12.96 7.22
CA ARG A 133 1.73 -14.09 6.64
C ARG A 133 2.57 -14.85 7.67
N PHE A 134 3.19 -14.14 8.61
CA PHE A 134 3.96 -14.76 9.68
C PHE A 134 3.09 -15.61 10.59
N ILE A 135 1.88 -15.14 10.92
CA ILE A 135 0.93 -15.83 11.81
C ILE A 135 0.18 -16.96 11.09
N LEU A 136 -0.37 -16.69 9.91
CA LEU A 136 -1.22 -17.61 9.14
C LEU A 136 -0.40 -18.60 8.29
N GLY A 137 0.92 -18.37 8.20
CA GLY A 137 1.85 -19.22 7.50
C GLY A 137 1.65 -19.27 5.98
N ASN A 138 2.18 -20.33 5.36
CA ASN A 138 2.25 -20.44 3.90
C ASN A 138 0.88 -20.58 3.21
N ASN A 139 -0.21 -20.88 3.92
CA ASN A 139 -1.55 -20.96 3.31
C ASN A 139 -2.30 -19.63 3.27
N PHE A 140 -1.68 -18.53 3.74
CA PHE A 140 -2.28 -17.19 3.75
C PHE A 140 -2.92 -16.77 2.41
N TYR A 141 -2.30 -17.09 1.28
CA TYR A 141 -2.82 -16.75 -0.05
C TYR A 141 -4.08 -17.52 -0.48
N LYS A 142 -4.48 -18.56 0.27
CA LYS A 142 -5.71 -19.33 0.03
C LYS A 142 -6.88 -18.88 0.89
N CYS A 143 -6.68 -17.86 1.72
CA CYS A 143 -7.73 -17.41 2.60
C CYS A 143 -8.61 -16.40 1.88
N ASP A 144 -9.83 -16.84 1.55
CA ASP A 144 -10.84 -16.00 0.91
C ASP A 144 -11.48 -15.02 1.92
N ASP A 145 -11.33 -15.28 3.23
CA ASP A 145 -11.94 -14.51 4.31
C ASP A 145 -10.89 -13.84 5.21
N PHE A 146 -10.33 -12.75 4.68
CA PHE A 146 -9.24 -11.99 5.30
C PHE A 146 -9.66 -11.34 6.63
N GLU A 147 -10.85 -10.76 6.69
CA GLU A 147 -11.36 -10.05 7.86
C GLU A 147 -11.52 -11.02 9.04
N THR A 148 -12.14 -12.18 8.81
CA THR A 148 -12.31 -13.19 9.86
C THR A 148 -10.97 -13.71 10.39
N GLN A 149 -9.98 -13.94 9.52
CA GLN A 149 -8.66 -14.38 9.99
C GLN A 149 -7.89 -13.29 10.75
N PHE A 150 -8.01 -12.04 10.30
CA PHE A 150 -7.42 -10.90 11.00
C PHE A 150 -8.01 -10.79 12.41
N ASP A 151 -9.32 -10.86 12.54
CA ASP A 151 -10.00 -10.76 13.83
C ASP A 151 -9.68 -11.94 14.75
N ALA A 152 -9.66 -13.17 14.21
CA ALA A 152 -9.32 -14.36 14.98
C ALA A 152 -7.88 -14.35 15.54
N ASN A 153 -6.97 -13.63 14.88
CA ASN A 153 -5.54 -13.61 15.22
C ASN A 153 -5.04 -12.23 15.65
N ARG A 154 -5.95 -11.30 15.94
CA ARG A 154 -5.70 -9.85 16.08
C ARG A 154 -4.51 -9.51 16.97
N SER A 155 -4.47 -10.07 18.18
CA SER A 155 -3.40 -9.79 19.16
C SER A 155 -2.02 -10.25 18.67
N ALA A 156 -1.94 -11.43 18.05
CA ALA A 156 -0.69 -11.97 17.53
C ALA A 156 -0.21 -11.20 16.29
N ILE A 157 -1.15 -10.78 15.44
CA ILE A 157 -0.87 -9.94 14.27
C ILE A 157 -0.33 -8.58 14.70
N ILE A 158 -0.95 -7.91 15.68
CA ILE A 158 -0.47 -6.62 16.18
C ILE A 158 0.97 -6.75 16.69
N LEU A 159 1.26 -7.77 17.50
CA LEU A 159 2.61 -7.99 18.02
C LEU A 159 3.63 -8.28 16.91
N ALA A 160 3.26 -9.07 15.91
CA ALA A 160 4.13 -9.33 14.76
C ALA A 160 4.29 -8.07 13.89
N GLN A 161 3.24 -7.26 13.75
CA GLN A 161 3.23 -6.05 12.95
C GLN A 161 4.14 -4.99 13.54
N THR A 162 4.17 -4.80 14.86
CA THR A 162 5.12 -3.88 15.50
C THR A 162 6.57 -4.26 15.17
N ARG A 163 6.88 -5.55 15.10
CA ARG A 163 8.20 -6.07 14.68
C ARG A 163 8.48 -5.82 13.20
N PHE A 164 7.57 -6.12 12.28
CA PHE A 164 7.82 -5.85 10.85
C PHE A 164 7.84 -4.36 10.53
N LEU A 165 7.07 -3.58 11.29
CA LEU A 165 7.16 -2.16 11.21
C LEU A 165 8.49 -1.69 11.79
N SER A 166 9.22 -2.31 12.72
CA SER A 166 10.51 -1.73 13.17
C SER A 166 11.53 -1.51 12.03
N ASP A 167 11.51 -2.35 11.00
CA ASP A 167 12.42 -2.23 9.84
C ASP A 167 12.04 -1.08 8.88
N GLN A 168 10.74 -0.74 8.79
CA GLN A 168 10.19 0.33 7.94
C GLN A 168 9.65 1.53 8.74
N GLY A 169 9.58 1.39 10.04
CA GLY A 169 8.76 2.15 10.97
C GLY A 169 9.50 3.34 11.53
N ASN A 170 10.83 3.31 11.40
CA ASN A 170 11.62 4.53 11.44
C ASN A 170 11.17 5.49 10.33
N LEU A 171 10.86 5.02 9.11
CA LEU A 171 10.34 5.90 8.06
C LEU A 171 8.91 6.36 8.36
N VAL A 172 8.01 5.46 8.75
CA VAL A 172 6.64 5.84 9.10
C VAL A 172 6.61 6.82 10.27
N TYR A 173 7.37 6.57 11.32
CA TYR A 173 7.50 7.48 12.46
C TYR A 173 8.04 8.85 12.05
N LYS A 174 9.12 8.89 11.24
CA LYS A 174 9.66 10.15 10.72
C LYS A 174 8.66 10.91 9.86
N MET A 175 7.90 10.22 9.01
CA MET A 175 6.85 10.85 8.22
C MET A 175 5.74 11.39 9.12
N LEU A 176 5.26 10.61 10.09
CA LEU A 176 4.23 11.04 11.04
C LEU A 176 4.64 12.28 11.84
N ASN A 177 5.92 12.40 12.21
CA ASN A 177 6.45 13.55 12.94
C ASN A 177 6.96 14.69 12.03
N LYS A 178 6.77 14.57 10.71
CA LYS A 178 7.20 15.57 9.71
C LYS A 178 8.72 15.79 9.67
N ASP A 179 9.50 14.77 10.04
CA ASP A 179 10.97 14.78 9.99
C ASP A 179 11.51 14.60 8.55
N LEU A 180 10.63 14.27 7.59
CA LEU A 180 10.97 14.11 6.18
C LEU A 180 10.26 15.15 5.34
N VAL A 181 11.04 15.89 4.55
CA VAL A 181 10.56 16.95 3.64
C VAL A 181 10.11 16.35 2.29
N MET A 182 10.52 15.11 1.98
CA MET A 182 10.23 14.43 0.72
C MET A 182 9.78 13.00 0.95
N PRO A 183 8.91 12.44 0.07
CA PRO A 183 8.51 11.04 0.16
C PRO A 183 9.71 10.11 -0.04
N PRO A 184 9.93 9.12 0.83
CA PRO A 184 11.04 8.18 0.69
C PRO A 184 10.91 7.30 -0.55
N PHE A 185 9.68 7.00 -0.96
CA PHE A 185 9.34 6.31 -2.20
C PHE A 185 8.51 7.24 -3.10
N ASP A 186 9.20 7.99 -3.97
CA ASP A 186 8.64 9.07 -4.78
C ASP A 186 8.13 8.57 -6.14
N VAL A 187 6.88 8.12 -6.16
CA VAL A 187 6.22 7.63 -7.38
C VAL A 187 6.05 8.75 -8.41
N GLU A 188 5.78 9.98 -7.98
CA GLU A 188 5.54 11.11 -8.87
C GLU A 188 6.79 11.48 -9.65
N LYS A 189 7.95 11.49 -8.99
CA LYS A 189 9.25 11.72 -9.62
C LYS A 189 9.59 10.63 -10.63
N GLU A 190 9.44 9.36 -10.26
CA GLU A 190 9.77 8.26 -11.19
C GLU A 190 8.78 8.17 -12.36
N PHE A 191 7.49 8.49 -12.15
CA PHE A 191 6.50 8.57 -13.23
C PHE A 191 6.83 9.67 -14.23
N LYS A 192 7.24 10.86 -13.76
CA LYS A 192 7.67 11.97 -14.64
C LYS A 192 8.84 11.58 -15.53
N LYS A 193 9.82 10.82 -15.02
CA LYS A 193 10.97 10.34 -15.83
C LYS A 193 10.57 9.38 -16.96
N GLN A 194 9.44 8.69 -16.86
CA GLN A 194 8.95 7.77 -17.90
C GLN A 194 8.11 8.48 -18.97
N THR A 195 7.75 9.75 -18.74
CA THR A 195 6.85 10.53 -19.62
C THR A 195 7.61 11.55 -20.48
N ILE A 196 8.92 11.71 -20.26
CA ILE A 196 9.87 12.53 -21.03
C ILE A 196 10.66 11.60 -21.95
#